data_AF-A0AAD5FCK4-F1
#
_entry.id   AF-A0AAD5FCK4-F1
#
_cell.length_a   1.000
_cell.length_b   1.000
_cell.length_c   1.000
_cell.angle_alpha   90.00
_cell.angle_beta   90.00
_cell.angle_gamma   90.00
#
_symmetry.space_group_name_H-M   'P 1'
#
loop_
_entity.id
_entity.type
_entity.pdbx_description
1 polymer ?
#
loop_
_entity_poly.entity_id
_entity_poly.type
_entity_poly.pdbx_seq_one_letter_code
_entity_poly.pdbx_strand_id
1 'polypeptide(L)'
;KPKPELTSDLKGAALTGTPVVLNCTLKLQSAGWKFYWMKDTQSRETETETETGHLFFSSVSVSDGGRYWCRVGRGNPVYYTYYSDALWVNVT
;
A
#
# COMPACT_ATOMS: atom_id res chain seq x y z
N LYS A 1 0.23 -14.16 -12.93
CA LYS A 1 0.23 -13.95 -11.46
C LYS A 1 -1.08 -13.27 -11.07
N PRO A 2 -1.64 -13.47 -9.88
CA PRO A 2 -2.82 -12.71 -9.47
C PRO A 2 -2.43 -11.23 -9.26
N LYS A 3 -3.41 -10.34 -9.35
CA LYS A 3 -3.24 -8.90 -9.13
C LYS A 3 -3.95 -8.51 -7.83
N PRO A 4 -3.27 -7.89 -6.86
CA PRO A 4 -3.92 -7.38 -5.66
C PRO A 4 -4.71 -6.11 -5.97
N GLU A 5 -5.71 -5.84 -5.13
CA GLU A 5 -6.55 -4.67 -5.18
C GLU A 5 -6.17 -3.72 -4.05
N LEU A 6 -5.82 -2.49 -4.39
CA LEU A 6 -5.44 -1.44 -3.45
C LEU A 6 -6.61 -0.46 -3.27
N THR A 7 -6.97 -0.21 -2.02
CA THR A 7 -8.04 0.71 -1.63
C THR A 7 -7.59 1.60 -0.48
N SER A 8 -8.27 2.73 -0.29
CA SER A 8 -8.11 3.60 0.88
C SER A 8 -9.47 3.84 1.53
N ASP A 9 -9.46 4.10 2.83
CA ASP A 9 -10.62 4.59 3.58
C ASP A 9 -10.95 6.08 3.31
N LEU A 10 -10.05 6.82 2.65
CA LEU A 10 -10.23 8.21 2.29
C LEU A 10 -11.37 8.44 1.30
N LYS A 11 -12.17 9.48 1.55
CA LYS A 11 -13.17 10.02 0.62
C LYS A 11 -12.76 11.38 0.09
N GLY A 12 -11.61 11.43 -0.58
CA GLY A 12 -11.03 12.67 -1.13
C GLY A 12 -9.63 12.94 -0.58
N ALA A 13 -9.29 14.23 -0.44
CA ALA A 13 -8.02 14.64 0.17
C ALA A 13 -8.06 14.47 1.69
N ALA A 14 -6.96 13.96 2.26
CA ALA A 14 -6.76 13.89 3.69
C ALA A 14 -6.30 15.25 4.23
N LEU A 15 -6.79 15.64 5.41
CA LEU A 15 -6.22 16.79 6.11
C LEU A 15 -4.99 16.34 6.89
N THR A 16 -3.96 17.18 6.94
CA THR A 16 -2.80 16.94 7.81
C THR A 16 -3.25 16.66 9.24
N GLY A 17 -2.68 15.64 9.87
CA GLY A 17 -3.07 15.20 11.21
C GLY A 17 -4.12 14.09 11.25
N THR A 18 -4.73 13.75 10.10
CA THR A 18 -5.78 12.71 10.06
C THR A 18 -5.19 11.30 9.95
N PRO A 19 -5.83 10.29 10.58
CA PRO A 19 -5.45 8.91 10.36
C PRO A 19 -5.93 8.44 8.98
N VAL A 20 -5.12 7.64 8.31
CA VAL A 20 -5.41 7.07 6.98
C VAL A 20 -5.03 5.60 6.96
N VAL A 21 -5.84 4.78 6.29
CA VAL A 21 -5.57 3.36 6.10
C VAL A 21 -5.60 3.01 4.62
N LEU A 22 -4.50 2.44 4.13
CA LEU A 22 -4.48 1.79 2.82
C LEU A 22 -4.63 0.28 3.01
N ASN A 23 -5.48 -0.35 2.20
CA ASN A 23 -5.73 -1.78 2.23
C ASN A 23 -5.37 -2.42 0.89
N CYS A 24 -4.42 -3.35 0.93
CA CYS A 24 -4.01 -4.20 -0.17
C CYS A 24 -4.62 -5.59 0.04
N THR A 25 -5.52 -6.00 -0.85
CA THR A 25 -6.22 -7.27 -0.73
C THR A 25 -5.93 -8.19 -1.90
N LEU A 26 -5.85 -9.49 -1.65
CA LEU A 26 -5.68 -10.51 -2.68
C LEU A 26 -6.78 -11.56 -2.50
N LYS A 27 -7.64 -11.75 -3.51
CA LYS A 27 -8.81 -12.66 -3.44
C LYS A 27 -8.43 -14.12 -3.12
N LEU A 28 -7.19 -14.51 -3.39
CA LEU A 28 -6.63 -15.80 -3.02
C LEU A 28 -6.01 -15.73 -1.61
N GLN A 29 -6.86 -15.52 -0.59
CA GLN A 29 -6.41 -15.45 0.80
C GLN A 29 -6.03 -16.86 1.30
N SER A 30 -4.73 -17.15 1.31
CA SER A 30 -4.15 -18.28 2.04
C SER A 30 -3.22 -17.73 3.12
N ALA A 31 -2.92 -18.49 4.17
CA ALA A 31 -1.93 -18.08 5.16
C ALA A 31 -0.51 -17.99 4.56
N GLY A 32 0.35 -17.14 5.13
CA GLY A 32 1.78 -17.08 4.81
C GLY A 32 2.18 -16.12 3.67
N TRP A 33 1.33 -15.16 3.33
CA TRP A 33 1.67 -14.08 2.41
C TRP A 33 2.22 -12.86 3.15
N LYS A 34 3.24 -12.22 2.56
CA LYS A 34 3.79 -10.93 2.96
C LYS A 34 3.39 -9.85 1.97
N PHE A 35 3.10 -8.66 2.47
CA PHE A 35 2.68 -7.52 1.66
C PHE A 35 3.83 -6.54 1.51
N TYR A 36 4.06 -6.13 0.27
CA TYR A 36 5.11 -5.20 -0.12
C TYR A 36 4.44 -3.94 -0.65
N TRP A 37 4.71 -2.83 0.03
CA TRP A 37 4.16 -1.52 -0.28
C TRP A 37 5.21 -0.70 -0.99
N MET A 38 4.80 -0.07 -2.08
CA MET A 38 5.60 0.89 -2.80
C MET A 38 4.96 2.25 -2.67
N LYS A 39 5.79 3.24 -2.38
CA LYS A 39 5.42 4.64 -2.41
C LYS A 39 6.40 5.36 -3.31
N ASP A 40 5.84 6.11 -4.25
CA ASP A 40 6.57 7.02 -5.11
C ASP A 40 6.32 8.44 -4.65
N THR A 41 7.41 9.10 -4.28
CA THR A 41 7.47 10.54 -4.08
C THR A 41 8.18 11.16 -5.27
N GLN A 42 8.05 12.47 -5.48
CA GLN A 42 8.67 13.19 -6.59
C GLN A 42 10.22 13.02 -6.70
N SER A 43 10.87 12.40 -5.70
CA SER A 43 12.31 12.16 -5.66
C SER A 43 12.76 10.69 -5.52
N ARG A 44 11.94 9.80 -4.94
CA ARG A 44 12.35 8.42 -4.59
C ARG A 44 11.17 7.46 -4.46
N GLU A 45 11.41 6.23 -4.87
CA GLU A 45 10.58 5.06 -4.55
C GLU A 45 11.06 4.40 -3.24
N THR A 46 10.12 4.03 -2.37
CA THR A 46 10.40 3.29 -1.13
C THR A 46 9.59 1.99 -1.09
N GLU A 47 10.23 0.89 -0.68
CA GLU A 47 9.55 -0.39 -0.42
C GLU A 47 9.44 -0.64 1.09
N THR A 48 8.28 -1.11 1.55
CA THR A 48 8.05 -1.51 2.94
C THR A 48 7.34 -2.86 2.99
N GLU A 49 7.88 -3.80 3.77
CA GLU A 49 7.28 -5.12 3.99
C GLU A 49 6.39 -5.10 5.24
N THR A 50 5.24 -5.75 5.14
CA THR A 50 4.26 -5.88 6.23
C THR A 50 3.68 -7.29 6.24
N GLU A 51 3.37 -7.78 7.44
CA GLU A 51 2.69 -9.08 7.63
C GLU A 51 1.17 -8.98 7.38
N THR A 52 0.63 -7.76 7.39
CA THR A 52 -0.79 -7.48 7.14
C THR A 52 -0.96 -6.72 5.83
N GLY A 53 -2.11 -6.88 5.19
CA GLY A 53 -2.44 -6.12 3.99
C GLY A 53 -2.81 -4.66 4.27
N HIS A 54 -2.46 -4.12 5.43
CA HIS A 54 -2.89 -2.79 5.86
C HIS A 54 -1.67 -1.89 6.11
N LEU A 55 -1.65 -0.71 5.52
CA LEU A 55 -0.68 0.34 5.81
C LEU A 55 -1.41 1.46 6.57
N PHE A 56 -1.08 1.60 7.86
CA PHE A 56 -1.73 2.54 8.78
C PHE A 56 -0.87 3.77 9.02
N PHE A 57 -1.41 4.95 8.73
CA PHE A 57 -0.84 6.23 9.09
C PHE A 57 -1.65 6.77 10.27
N SER A 58 -1.01 6.92 11.44
CA SER A 58 -1.68 7.47 12.62
C SER A 58 -2.01 8.95 12.48
N SER A 59 -1.18 9.68 11.74
CA SER A 59 -1.30 11.11 11.47
C SER A 59 -0.53 11.40 10.18
N VAL A 60 -1.23 11.76 9.11
CA VAL A 60 -0.59 12.08 7.82
C VAL A 60 -0.05 13.49 7.76
N SER A 61 1.03 13.66 7.01
CA SER A 61 1.65 14.94 6.65
C SER A 61 1.66 15.13 5.13
N VAL A 62 1.96 16.34 4.64
CA VAL A 62 2.08 16.61 3.20
C VAL A 62 3.09 15.67 2.51
N SER A 63 4.16 15.28 3.22
CA SER A 63 5.14 14.31 2.71
C SER A 63 4.62 12.88 2.61
N ASP A 64 3.51 12.56 3.26
CA ASP A 64 2.80 11.28 3.12
C ASP A 64 1.94 11.23 1.86
N GLY A 65 1.68 12.37 1.24
CA GLY A 65 1.08 12.42 -0.09
C GLY A 65 1.98 11.76 -1.14
N GLY A 66 1.35 11.10 -2.11
CA GLY A 66 2.07 10.44 -3.20
C GLY A 66 1.29 9.31 -3.84
N ARG A 67 1.96 8.58 -4.73
CA ARG A 67 1.38 7.44 -5.43
C ARG A 67 1.79 6.14 -4.74
N TYR A 68 0.80 5.34 -4.37
CA TYR A 68 0.97 4.08 -3.67
C TYR A 68 0.54 2.92 -4.54
N TRP A 69 1.26 1.81 -4.48
CA TRP A 69 0.85 0.52 -5.02
C TRP A 69 1.40 -0.61 -4.17
N CYS A 70 0.85 -1.81 -4.31
CA CYS A 70 1.27 -2.95 -3.51
C CYS A 70 1.47 -4.20 -4.36
N ARG A 71 2.25 -5.15 -3.84
CA ARG A 71 2.29 -6.55 -4.30
C ARG A 71 2.35 -7.47 -3.10
N VAL A 72 2.11 -8.76 -3.33
CA VAL A 72 2.14 -9.78 -2.31
C VAL A 72 3.18 -10.83 -2.68
N GLY A 73 3.90 -11.39 -1.70
CA GLY A 73 4.94 -12.40 -1.90
C GLY A 73 4.88 -13.51 -0.87
N ARG A 74 5.35 -14.71 -1.23
CA ARG A 74 5.48 -15.84 -0.29
C ARG A 74 6.63 -16.79 -0.68
N GLY A 75 7.07 -17.60 0.27
CA GLY A 75 8.08 -18.65 0.06
C GLY A 75 9.52 -18.14 0.09
N ASN A 76 10.47 -19.06 -0.07
CA ASN A 76 11.90 -18.79 -0.14
C ASN A 76 12.54 -19.66 -1.27
N PRO A 77 12.91 -19.10 -2.44
CA PRO A 77 12.88 -17.68 -2.79
C PRO A 77 11.45 -17.13 -2.94
N VAL A 78 11.30 -15.82 -2.75
CA VAL A 78 9.98 -15.18 -2.71
C VAL A 78 9.32 -15.17 -4.10
N TYR A 79 8.12 -15.74 -4.19
CA TYR A 79 7.26 -15.66 -5.36
C TYR A 79 6.28 -14.48 -5.22
N TYR A 80 6.51 -13.44 -6.02
CA TYR A 80 5.67 -12.24 -6.04
C TYR A 80 4.46 -12.35 -6.97
N THR A 81 3.37 -11.68 -6.61
CA THR A 81 2.23 -11.37 -7.48
C THR A 81 2.58 -10.26 -8.50
N TYR A 82 1.61 -9.85 -9.32
CA TYR A 82 1.73 -8.55 -10.00
C TYR A 82 1.53 -7.41 -8.99
N TYR A 83 1.89 -6.20 -9.40
CA TYR A 83 1.54 -4.98 -8.70
C TYR A 83 0.04 -4.68 -8.83
N SER A 84 -0.54 -4.07 -7.81
CA SER A 84 -1.88 -3.48 -7.86
C SER A 84 -1.92 -2.32 -8.86
N ASP A 85 -3.13 -1.83 -9.13
CA ASP A 85 -3.25 -0.47 -9.65
C ASP A 85 -2.72 0.53 -8.61
N ALA A 86 -2.21 1.64 -9.10
CA ALA A 86 -1.70 2.69 -8.26
C ALA A 86 -2.84 3.59 -7.76
N LEU A 87 -2.76 3.99 -6.50
CA LEU A 87 -3.69 4.90 -5.83
C LEU A 87 -2.96 6.18 -5.43
N TRP A 88 -3.55 7.34 -5.72
CA TRP A 88 -3.01 8.63 -5.29
C TRP A 88 -3.57 9.00 -3.92
N VAL A 89 -2.69 9.26 -2.96
CA VAL A 89 -3.05 9.83 -1.65
C VAL A 89 -2.73 11.31 -1.70
N ASN A 90 -3.76 12.15 -1.60
CA ASN A 90 -3.60 13.59 -1.54
C ASN A 90 -3.73 14.07 -0.10
N VAL A 91 -2.79 14.88 0.36
CA VAL A 91 -2.80 15.46 1.71
C VAL A 91 -2.74 16.98 1.59
N THR A 92 -3.64 17.67 2.30
CA THR A 92 -3.79 19.13 2.32
C THR A 92 -3.66 19.70 3.72
#